data_AF-A0A3S0D9F8-F1
#
_entry.id   AF-A0A3S0D9F8-F1
#
_cell.length_a   1.000
_cell.length_b   1.000
_cell.length_c   1.000
_cell.angle_alpha   90.00
_cell.angle_beta   90.00
_cell.angle_gamma   90.00
#
_symmetry.space_group_name_H-M   'P 1'
#
loop_
_entity.id
_entity.type
_entity.pdbx_description
1 polymer ?
#
loop_
_entity_poly.entity_id
_entity_poly.type
_entity_poly.pdbx_seq_one_letter_code
_entity_poly.pdbx_strand_id
1 'polypeptide(L)'
;MSLKCYTKMNQSYFYIGNCVNSFDDEGDGLSHIPYNNVSEFACAEEEYIEIPKDLFLSKCVLNIDVGDLKDCEYLYDKDKDLCVLYNEERDVHYFFED
;
A
#
# COMPACT_ATOMS: atom_id res chain seq x y z
N MET A 1 -5.33 -21.42 -15.90
CA MET A 1 -5.55 -20.23 -15.06
C MET A 1 -4.77 -20.43 -13.78
N SER A 2 -3.61 -19.78 -13.67
CA SER A 2 -2.73 -19.93 -12.51
C SER A 2 -3.29 -19.15 -11.34
N LEU A 3 -4.07 -19.82 -10.47
CA LEU A 3 -4.28 -19.39 -9.09
C LEU A 3 -2.93 -19.48 -8.38
N LYS A 4 -2.13 -18.43 -8.42
CA LYS A 4 -0.93 -18.31 -7.59
C LYS A 4 -1.21 -17.28 -6.50
N CYS A 5 -1.43 -17.81 -5.29
CA CYS A 5 -0.97 -17.23 -4.03
C CYS A 5 -1.51 -15.85 -3.56
N TYR A 6 -2.82 -15.60 -3.61
CA TYR A 6 -3.44 -14.49 -2.84
C TYR A 6 -4.21 -14.99 -1.60
N THR A 7 -3.87 -16.17 -1.11
CA THR A 7 -4.64 -16.95 -0.11
C THR A 7 -4.82 -16.29 1.26
N LYS A 8 -4.22 -15.13 1.53
CA LYS A 8 -4.41 -14.38 2.78
C LYS A 8 -5.44 -13.25 2.69
N MET A 9 -5.80 -12.76 1.51
CA MET A 9 -6.81 -11.70 1.33
C MET A 9 -8.25 -12.22 1.53
N ASN A 10 -8.56 -12.86 2.64
CA ASN A 10 -9.90 -13.37 2.97
C ASN A 10 -10.79 -12.32 3.64
N GLN A 11 -10.25 -11.15 3.96
CA GLN A 11 -10.87 -10.10 4.76
C GLN A 11 -10.77 -8.73 4.08
N SER A 12 -11.43 -7.72 4.65
CA SER A 12 -11.49 -6.36 4.10
C SER A 12 -10.42 -5.52 4.76
N TYR A 13 -9.64 -4.80 3.95
CA TYR A 13 -8.57 -3.93 4.45
C TYR A 13 -9.10 -2.49 4.56
N PHE A 14 -8.76 -1.83 5.67
CA PHE A 14 -9.11 -0.46 5.99
C PHE A 14 -7.89 0.43 5.94
N TYR A 15 -8.09 1.67 5.51
CA TYR A 15 -7.04 2.67 5.48
C TYR A 15 -6.53 2.95 6.90
N ILE A 16 -5.21 2.79 7.10
CA ILE A 16 -4.56 3.03 8.40
C ILE A 16 -3.71 4.31 8.42
N GLY A 17 -3.26 4.76 7.25
CA GLY A 17 -2.39 5.92 7.13
C GLY A 17 -1.78 6.04 5.74
N ASN A 18 -1.09 7.16 5.51
CA ASN A 18 -0.34 7.40 4.28
C ASN A 18 1.02 8.02 4.58
N CYS A 19 1.94 7.87 3.63
CA CYS A 19 3.22 8.56 3.61
C CYS A 19 3.32 9.37 2.31
N VAL A 20 3.74 10.64 2.43
CA VAL A 20 3.86 11.59 1.31
C VAL A 20 5.34 11.88 1.06
N ASN A 21 5.75 12.00 -0.20
CA ASN A 21 7.14 12.24 -0.63
C ASN A 21 8.09 11.17 -0.11
N SER A 22 7.86 9.92 -0.51
CA SER A 22 8.68 8.72 -0.32
C SER A 22 10.02 8.97 0.37
N PHE A 23 9.96 9.25 1.67
CA PHE A 23 11.09 9.50 2.56
C PHE A 23 12.30 10.27 1.99
N ASP A 24 12.07 11.35 1.24
CA ASP A 24 13.12 12.38 1.10
C ASP A 24 13.34 13.04 2.47
N ASP A 25 14.48 13.70 2.72
CA ASP A 25 14.97 14.16 4.05
C ASP A 25 13.96 15.03 4.87
N GLU A 26 12.85 15.45 4.26
CA GLU A 26 11.74 16.23 4.84
C GLU A 26 10.39 15.46 4.97
N GLY A 27 10.35 14.15 4.68
CA GLY A 27 9.13 13.35 4.68
C GLY A 27 8.46 13.25 6.06
N ASP A 28 7.19 13.65 6.14
CA ASP A 28 6.39 13.54 7.36
C ASP A 28 6.19 12.04 7.66
N GLY A 29 6.75 11.62 8.80
CA GLY A 29 7.13 10.23 9.06
C GLY A 29 5.98 9.21 9.15
N LEU A 30 6.39 7.95 9.34
CA LEU A 30 5.64 6.69 9.47
C LEU A 30 4.60 6.64 10.61
N SER A 31 4.07 7.78 11.04
CA SER A 31 3.06 7.83 12.08
C SER A 31 1.83 7.08 11.58
N HIS A 32 1.59 5.90 12.16
CA HIS A 32 0.45 5.01 11.95
C HIS A 32 0.63 3.90 10.88
N ILE A 33 1.85 3.66 10.40
CA ILE A 33 2.13 2.56 9.46
C ILE A 33 3.08 1.53 10.09
N PRO A 34 3.00 0.23 9.70
CA PRO A 34 3.65 -0.88 10.40
C PRO A 34 5.14 -1.01 10.05
N TYR A 35 5.85 0.11 10.02
CA TYR A 35 7.30 0.16 9.78
C TYR A 35 7.96 1.05 10.83
N ASN A 36 9.05 0.54 11.40
CA ASN A 36 9.75 1.23 12.50
C ASN A 36 10.57 2.44 12.02
N ASN A 37 11.06 2.39 10.78
CA ASN A 37 11.88 3.42 10.19
C ASN A 37 11.83 3.34 8.66
N VAL A 38 12.35 4.38 8.02
CA VAL A 38 12.42 4.53 6.56
C VAL A 38 13.12 3.36 5.88
N SER A 39 14.23 2.90 6.45
CA SER A 39 15.03 1.82 5.87
C SER A 39 14.26 0.49 5.86
N GLU A 40 13.45 0.23 6.88
CA GLU A 40 12.58 -0.94 6.95
C GLU A 40 11.45 -0.87 5.93
N PHE A 41 10.89 0.32 5.70
CA PHE A 41 9.92 0.55 4.64
C PHE A 41 10.54 0.35 3.25
N ALA A 42 11.65 1.01 2.94
CA ALA A 42 12.32 0.90 1.64
C ALA A 42 12.70 -0.57 1.31
N CYS A 43 13.16 -1.32 2.31
CA CYS A 43 13.45 -2.74 2.14
C CYS A 43 12.18 -3.57 1.87
N ALA A 44 11.06 -3.23 2.50
CA ALA A 44 9.79 -3.93 2.30
C ALA A 44 9.16 -3.58 0.94
N GLU A 45 9.25 -2.31 0.53
CA GLU A 45 8.77 -1.82 -0.76
C GLU A 45 9.39 -2.59 -1.93
N GLU A 46 10.70 -2.88 -1.87
CA GLU A 46 11.38 -3.73 -2.87
C GLU A 46 10.84 -5.18 -2.91
N GLU A 47 10.19 -5.65 -1.84
CA GLU A 47 9.56 -6.97 -1.76
C GLU A 47 8.05 -6.96 -2.02
N TYR A 48 7.45 -5.79 -2.26
CA TYR A 48 6.03 -5.69 -2.57
C TYR A 48 5.70 -6.42 -3.86
N ILE A 49 4.48 -6.98 -3.87
CA ILE A 49 3.95 -7.68 -5.03
C ILE A 49 2.87 -6.80 -5.63
N GLU A 50 3.01 -6.46 -6.91
CA GLU A 50 1.94 -5.83 -7.66
C GLU A 50 0.73 -6.76 -7.76
N ILE A 51 -0.43 -6.24 -7.38
CA ILE A 51 -1.72 -6.93 -7.46
C ILE A 51 -2.64 -6.22 -8.46
N PRO A 52 -3.56 -6.94 -9.11
CA PRO A 52 -4.48 -6.31 -10.03
C PRO A 52 -5.42 -5.33 -9.29
N LYS A 53 -5.68 -4.17 -9.92
CA LYS A 53 -6.59 -3.13 -9.44
C LYS A 53 -7.94 -3.68 -8.95
N ASP A 54 -8.59 -4.54 -9.72
CA ASP A 54 -9.88 -5.14 -9.33
C ASP A 54 -9.80 -5.94 -8.03
N LEU A 55 -8.68 -6.63 -7.78
CA LEU A 55 -8.46 -7.37 -6.54
C LEU A 55 -8.29 -6.39 -5.37
N PHE A 56 -7.47 -5.35 -5.55
CA PHE A 56 -7.27 -4.32 -4.54
C PHE A 56 -8.59 -3.64 -4.18
N LEU A 57 -9.34 -3.15 -5.16
CA LEU A 57 -10.62 -2.45 -4.95
C LEU A 57 -11.72 -3.35 -4.39
N SER A 58 -11.66 -4.66 -4.64
CA SER A 58 -12.57 -5.63 -4.04
C SER A 58 -12.27 -5.89 -2.56
N LYS A 59 -11.07 -5.56 -2.08
CA LYS A 59 -10.58 -5.89 -0.74
C LYS A 59 -10.38 -4.67 0.15
N CYS A 60 -9.87 -3.58 -0.42
CA CYS A 60 -9.55 -2.34 0.28
C CYS A 60 -10.70 -1.34 0.17
N VAL A 61 -11.14 -0.83 1.31
CA VAL A 61 -12.15 0.23 1.37
C VAL A 61 -11.47 1.59 1.22
N LEU A 62 -11.53 2.16 0.02
CA LEU A 62 -11.05 3.51 -0.27
C LEU A 62 -12.02 4.56 0.28
N ASN A 63 -11.95 4.85 1.59
CA ASN A 63 -12.72 5.93 2.22
C ASN A 63 -11.87 7.20 2.40
N ILE A 64 -10.99 7.45 1.43
CA ILE A 64 -10.03 8.56 1.41
C ILE A 64 -9.97 9.17 0.03
N ASP A 65 -9.62 10.46 -0.04
CA ASP A 65 -9.44 11.18 -1.30
C ASP A 65 -8.04 10.88 -1.86
N VAL A 66 -7.97 9.83 -2.67
CA VAL A 66 -6.74 9.38 -3.35
C VAL A 66 -6.46 10.13 -4.65
N GLY A 67 -7.32 11.07 -5.05
CA GLY A 67 -7.21 11.80 -6.32
C GLY A 67 -7.54 10.93 -7.54
N ASP A 68 -6.92 11.23 -8.68
CA ASP A 68 -7.09 10.44 -9.90
C ASP A 68 -6.36 9.10 -9.75
N LEU A 69 -7.04 8.01 -10.10
CA LEU A 69 -6.56 6.63 -9.97
C LEU A 69 -5.91 6.10 -11.27
N LYS A 70 -5.52 6.98 -12.20
CA LYS A 70 -4.91 6.58 -13.48
C LYS A 70 -3.44 6.18 -13.34
N ASP A 71 -2.67 6.93 -12.55
CA ASP A 71 -1.25 6.69 -12.26
C ASP A 71 -1.12 6.19 -10.81
N CYS A 72 -1.74 5.03 -10.56
CA CYS A 72 -1.62 4.37 -9.27
C CYS A 72 -1.19 2.92 -9.43
N GLU A 73 -0.22 2.53 -8.60
CA GLU A 73 0.23 1.16 -8.45
C GLU A 73 -0.49 0.52 -7.25
N TYR A 74 -0.91 -0.72 -7.43
CA TYR A 74 -1.63 -1.48 -6.41
C TYR A 74 -0.71 -2.60 -5.96
N LEU A 75 -0.25 -2.51 -4.71
CA LEU A 75 0.85 -3.31 -4.17
C LEU A 75 0.36 -4.07 -2.93
N TYR A 76 1.03 -5.16 -2.61
CA TYR A 76 0.76 -5.99 -1.43
C TYR A 76 2.04 -6.50 -0.79
N ASP A 77 2.18 -6.22 0.50
CA ASP A 77 3.21 -6.78 1.39
C ASP A 77 2.69 -8.11 1.97
N LYS A 78 3.25 -9.22 1.48
CA LYS A 78 2.90 -10.58 1.96
C LYS A 78 3.35 -10.86 3.40
N ASP A 79 4.42 -10.20 3.84
CA ASP A 79 5.08 -10.44 5.12
C ASP A 79 4.31 -9.75 6.24
N LYS A 80 3.84 -8.52 5.98
CA LYS A 80 3.01 -7.74 6.92
C LYS A 80 1.51 -7.86 6.70
N ASP A 81 1.07 -8.53 5.63
CA ASP A 81 -0.33 -8.57 5.21
C ASP A 81 -0.90 -7.15 5.01
N LEU A 82 -0.18 -6.33 4.25
CA LEU A 82 -0.50 -4.92 4.08
C LEU A 82 -0.78 -4.62 2.61
N CYS A 83 -1.92 -4.02 2.30
CA CYS A 83 -2.18 -3.51 0.96
C CYS A 83 -1.67 -2.07 0.86
N VAL A 84 -1.02 -1.73 -0.25
CA VAL A 84 -0.48 -0.40 -0.48
C VAL A 84 -0.97 0.12 -1.83
N LEU A 85 -1.53 1.32 -1.84
CA LEU A 85 -1.84 2.07 -3.05
C LEU A 85 -0.79 3.17 -3.17
N TYR A 86 0.04 3.11 -4.20
CA TYR A 86 0.97 4.17 -4.48
C TYR A 86 0.40 5.06 -5.59
N ASN A 87 0.35 6.37 -5.35
CA ASN A 87 -0.07 7.36 -6.33
C ASN A 87 1.16 8.16 -6.79
N GLU A 88 1.57 7.92 -8.03
CA GLU A 88 2.76 8.54 -8.63
C GLU A 88 2.59 10.05 -8.84
N GLU A 89 1.39 10.52 -9.18
CA GLU A 89 1.14 11.96 -9.40
C GLU A 89 1.34 12.80 -8.14
N ARG A 90 1.05 12.22 -6.97
CA ARG A 90 1.14 12.91 -5.67
C ARG A 90 2.34 12.48 -4.84
N ASP A 91 3.07 11.46 -5.30
CA ASP A 91 4.12 10.76 -4.55
C ASP A 91 3.60 10.33 -3.15
N VAL A 92 2.47 9.61 -3.12
CA VAL A 92 1.82 9.18 -1.86
C VAL A 92 1.61 7.68 -1.82
N HIS A 93 2.10 7.06 -0.77
CA HIS A 93 1.82 5.68 -0.40
C HIS A 93 0.67 5.63 0.61
N TYR A 94 -0.46 5.05 0.24
CA TYR A 94 -1.61 4.82 1.13
C TYR A 94 -1.62 3.36 1.59
N PHE A 95 -1.74 3.13 2.89
CA PHE A 95 -1.61 1.81 3.50
C PHE A 95 -2.95 1.31 4.05
N PHE A 96 -3.21 0.02 3.89
CA PHE A 96 -4.44 -0.63 4.29
C PHE A 96 -4.17 -1.97 5.00
N GLU A 97 -4.73 -2.15 6.19
CA GLU A 97 -4.62 -3.33 7.05
C GLU A 97 -6.03 -3.85 7.42
N ASP A 98 -6.18 -5.13 7.80
CA ASP A 98 -7.44 -5.70 8.30
C ASP A 98 -7.92 -5.10 9.64
#